data_AF-A0A5C5VIJ9-F1
#
_entry.id   AF-A0A5C5VIJ9-F1
#
_cell.length_a   1.000
_cell.length_b   1.000
_cell.length_c   1.000
_cell.angle_alpha   90.00
_cell.angle_beta   90.00
_cell.angle_gamma   90.00
#
_symmetry.space_group_name_H-M   'P 1'
#
loop_
_entity.id
_entity.type
_entity.pdbx_description
1 polymer ?
#
loop_
_entity_poly.entity_id
_entity_poly.type
_entity_poly.pdbx_seq_one_letter_code
_entity_poly.pdbx_strand_id
1 'polypeptide(L)'
;MHNRSNFYRLWLVMLLGIGLAACDHRQAVETSQWTNPNGSIRWPPSEGFAGKPSDVEIAVGVELERWGYPGGTFVSNLGVPPADLSLAPGTLKKPHYVYRVLKPLPALEGKAAPWFDHPGGGVQYDLVKSVEHWLTDGYLEVVTLEGKLEQSFTTLEEAVAAEILSLEGGLPNEAHVLEQLADGTWSTYYSERGRKTGLQTFATEEEARDDLKRRIEGWR
;
A
#
# COMPACT_ATOMS: atom_id res chain seq x y z
N MET A 1 21.89 20.91 31.25
CA MET A 1 22.87 20.44 30.25
C MET A 1 22.14 20.10 28.95
N HIS A 2 22.82 20.30 27.82
CA HIS A 2 22.44 19.91 26.45
C HIS A 2 22.12 18.40 26.31
N ASN A 3 21.37 17.88 25.33
CA ASN A 3 20.49 18.46 24.30
C ASN A 3 19.52 17.37 23.74
N ARG A 4 18.41 17.86 23.19
CA ARG A 4 17.26 17.25 22.49
C ARG A 4 17.44 15.94 21.71
N SER A 5 16.35 15.17 21.75
CA SER A 5 15.57 14.67 20.59
C SER A 5 16.25 14.60 19.23
N ASN A 6 16.44 13.38 18.72
CA ASN A 6 16.66 13.07 17.31
C ASN A 6 15.88 11.79 16.98
N PHE A 7 14.87 11.88 16.11
CA PHE A 7 14.46 10.88 15.08
C PHE A 7 13.14 11.30 14.36
N TYR A 8 13.04 12.57 13.97
CA TYR A 8 11.99 13.06 13.05
C TYR A 8 12.56 14.14 12.12
N ARG A 9 13.03 13.72 10.93
CA ARG A 9 13.44 14.53 9.76
C ARG A 9 13.97 13.55 8.70
N LEU A 10 13.33 13.35 7.56
CA LEU A 10 13.34 14.19 6.34
C LEU A 10 12.18 13.68 5.44
N TRP A 11 11.40 14.45 4.68
CA TRP A 11 11.51 15.84 4.21
C TRP A 11 10.17 16.59 4.34
N LEU A 12 10.25 17.88 4.71
CA LEU A 12 9.23 18.89 4.40
C LEU A 12 9.98 20.14 3.92
N VAL A 13 9.69 20.62 2.71
CA VAL A 13 10.29 21.87 2.19
C VAL A 13 9.40 23.04 2.58
N MET A 14 9.96 24.02 3.31
CA MET A 14 9.31 25.32 3.53
C MET A 14 9.48 26.22 2.32
N LEU A 15 8.52 27.15 2.14
CA LEU A 15 8.85 28.56 1.94
C LEU A 15 7.71 29.43 2.50
N LEU A 16 8.06 30.45 3.29
CA LEU A 16 7.13 31.47 3.80
C LEU A 16 7.08 32.66 2.84
N GLY A 17 5.91 33.30 2.73
CA GLY A 17 5.57 34.15 1.58
C GLY A 17 5.78 35.66 1.75
N ILE A 18 5.54 36.37 0.64
CA ILE A 18 5.33 37.82 0.56
C ILE A 18 4.13 38.08 -0.37
N GLY A 19 3.18 38.89 0.09
CA GLY A 19 2.45 39.89 -0.71
C GLY A 19 1.66 39.48 -1.97
N LEU A 20 0.33 39.45 -1.81
CA LEU A 20 -0.62 40.11 -2.73
C LEU A 20 -0.70 39.65 -4.21
N ALA A 21 -1.35 38.50 -4.45
CA ALA A 21 -2.34 38.37 -5.52
C ALA A 21 -3.26 37.17 -5.24
N ALA A 22 -4.58 37.39 -5.20
CA ALA A 22 -5.54 36.29 -5.31
C ALA A 22 -5.61 35.83 -6.76
N CYS A 23 -4.58 35.15 -7.24
CA CYS A 23 -4.63 34.44 -8.52
C CYS A 23 -5.46 33.17 -8.32
N ASP A 24 -6.61 33.08 -8.97
CA ASP A 24 -7.45 31.88 -9.01
C ASP A 24 -6.71 30.79 -9.79
N HIS A 25 -5.76 30.12 -9.13
CA HIS A 25 -5.15 28.88 -9.60
C HIS A 25 -6.13 27.71 -9.47
N ARG A 26 -7.29 27.83 -10.13
CA ARG A 26 -7.82 26.72 -10.89
C ARG A 26 -6.77 26.36 -11.96
N GLN A 27 -5.84 25.48 -11.58
CA GLN A 27 -5.15 24.67 -12.58
C GLN A 27 -6.25 23.97 -13.37
N ALA A 28 -6.42 24.38 -14.62
CA ALA A 28 -7.17 23.59 -15.57
C ALA A 28 -6.48 22.22 -15.58
N VAL A 29 -7.22 21.17 -15.21
CA VAL A 29 -6.75 19.80 -15.41
C VAL A 29 -6.57 19.67 -16.92
N GLU A 30 -5.33 19.65 -17.38
CA GLU A 30 -5.05 19.48 -18.81
C GLU A 30 -5.56 18.10 -19.20
N THR A 31 -6.74 18.08 -19.84
CA THR A 31 -7.38 16.84 -20.30
C THR A 31 -6.62 16.32 -21.50
N SER A 32 -5.52 15.63 -21.24
CA SER A 32 -4.87 14.75 -22.21
C SER A 32 -5.87 13.72 -22.74
N GLN A 33 -5.59 13.14 -23.91
CA GLN A 33 -6.37 12.04 -24.47
C GLN A 33 -6.49 10.82 -23.53
N TRP A 34 -5.62 10.75 -22.52
CA TRP A 34 -5.55 9.70 -21.50
C TRP A 34 -6.32 10.01 -20.21
N THR A 35 -7.06 11.12 -20.17
CA THR A 35 -7.80 11.58 -18.97
C THR A 35 -9.25 11.90 -19.29
N ASN A 36 -10.14 11.54 -18.37
CA ASN A 36 -11.54 11.91 -18.40
C ASN A 36 -11.74 13.36 -17.90
N PRO A 37 -12.87 14.03 -18.21
CA PRO A 37 -13.14 15.40 -17.73
C PRO A 37 -13.20 15.55 -16.20
N ASN A 38 -13.38 14.45 -15.46
CA ASN A 38 -13.33 14.39 -14.00
C ASN A 38 -11.91 14.13 -13.44
N GLY A 39 -10.88 14.13 -14.29
CA GLY A 39 -9.48 13.86 -13.91
C GLY A 39 -9.11 12.38 -13.76
N SER A 40 -10.04 11.43 -13.93
CA SER A 40 -9.69 10.01 -13.85
C SER A 40 -8.94 9.54 -15.10
N ILE A 41 -8.04 8.57 -14.94
CA ILE A 41 -7.28 7.98 -16.04
C ILE A 41 -8.23 7.19 -16.97
N ARG A 42 -8.08 7.37 -18.28
CA ARG A 42 -8.63 6.50 -19.32
C ARG A 42 -7.67 5.34 -19.52
N TRP A 43 -7.99 4.21 -18.88
CA TRP A 43 -7.26 2.96 -19.05
C TRP A 43 -7.54 2.34 -20.43
N PRO A 44 -6.59 1.56 -20.97
CA PRO A 44 -6.83 0.76 -22.18
C PRO A 44 -7.95 -0.26 -21.96
N PRO A 45 -8.68 -0.66 -23.01
CA PRO A 45 -9.62 -1.78 -22.93
C PRO A 45 -8.88 -3.10 -22.64
N SER A 46 -9.65 -4.16 -22.33
CA SER A 46 -9.14 -5.52 -22.13
C SER A 46 -8.02 -5.61 -21.08
N GLU A 47 -8.14 -4.86 -19.98
CA GLU A 47 -7.12 -4.73 -18.92
C GLU A 47 -5.70 -4.44 -19.44
N GLY A 48 -5.60 -3.72 -20.57
CA GLY A 48 -4.33 -3.35 -21.19
C GLY A 48 -3.66 -4.42 -22.03
N PHE A 49 -4.30 -5.57 -22.28
CA PHE A 49 -3.79 -6.53 -23.25
C PHE A 49 -4.06 -6.11 -24.70
N ALA A 50 -3.05 -6.22 -25.58
CA ALA A 50 -3.12 -5.94 -27.01
C ALA A 50 -4.00 -6.93 -27.80
N GLY A 51 -4.40 -8.03 -27.17
CA GLY A 51 -5.23 -9.10 -27.73
C GLY A 51 -5.81 -9.95 -26.60
N LYS A 52 -6.44 -11.09 -26.95
CA LYS A 52 -6.91 -12.02 -25.92
C LYS A 52 -5.68 -12.63 -25.18
N PRO A 53 -5.60 -12.54 -23.84
CA PRO A 53 -4.55 -13.22 -23.09
C PRO A 53 -4.75 -14.75 -23.08
N SER A 54 -3.71 -15.48 -22.72
CA SER A 54 -3.70 -16.94 -22.62
C SER A 54 -3.42 -17.38 -21.18
N ASP A 55 -4.11 -18.41 -20.71
CA ASP A 55 -3.81 -19.07 -19.44
C ASP A 55 -2.41 -19.71 -19.48
N VAL A 56 -1.58 -19.42 -18.47
CA VAL A 56 -0.22 -19.97 -18.29
C VAL A 56 0.03 -20.33 -16.83
N GLU A 57 1.03 -21.19 -16.60
CA GLU A 57 1.67 -21.33 -15.28
C GLU A 57 3.10 -20.81 -15.35
N ILE A 58 3.40 -19.76 -14.59
CA ILE A 58 4.75 -19.18 -14.51
C ILE A 58 5.63 -20.15 -13.72
N ALA A 59 6.80 -20.48 -14.28
CA ALA A 59 7.71 -21.47 -13.71
C ALA A 59 8.36 -21.01 -12.39
N VAL A 60 8.66 -21.97 -11.52
CA VAL A 60 9.40 -21.75 -10.27
C VAL A 60 10.79 -21.19 -10.58
N GLY A 61 11.22 -20.19 -9.81
CA GLY A 61 12.49 -19.49 -9.95
C GLY A 61 12.46 -18.28 -10.90
N VAL A 62 11.36 -18.06 -11.64
CA VAL A 62 11.18 -16.83 -12.44
C VAL A 62 11.10 -15.61 -11.52
N GLU A 63 11.74 -14.51 -11.93
CA GLU A 63 11.68 -13.23 -11.23
C GLU A 63 10.75 -12.25 -11.97
N LEU A 64 9.80 -11.70 -11.21
CA LEU A 64 8.69 -10.88 -11.68
C LEU A 64 8.79 -9.47 -11.09
N GLU A 65 8.52 -8.46 -11.90
CA GLU A 65 8.66 -7.04 -11.61
C GLU A 65 7.28 -6.35 -11.46
N ARG A 66 7.17 -5.40 -10.54
CA ARG A 66 5.99 -4.54 -10.39
C ARG A 66 6.34 -3.13 -9.93
N TRP A 67 5.79 -2.15 -10.64
CA TRP A 67 5.77 -0.73 -10.25
C TRP A 67 4.42 -0.38 -9.61
N GLY A 68 4.35 -0.50 -8.29
CA GLY A 68 3.14 -0.26 -7.49
C GLY A 68 2.90 -1.29 -6.39
N TYR A 69 2.08 -0.90 -5.42
CA TYR A 69 1.78 -1.68 -4.21
C TYR A 69 1.26 -3.11 -4.50
N PRO A 70 1.49 -4.08 -3.59
CA PRO A 70 1.14 -5.50 -3.77
C PRO A 70 -0.35 -5.82 -3.94
N GLY A 71 -1.26 -4.91 -3.57
CA GLY A 71 -2.71 -5.10 -3.72
C GLY A 71 -3.24 -5.15 -5.17
N GLY A 72 -2.40 -4.99 -6.19
CA GLY A 72 -2.79 -5.18 -7.59
C GLY A 72 -2.26 -6.50 -8.17
N THR A 73 -2.77 -6.87 -9.35
CA THR A 73 -2.58 -8.21 -9.94
C THR A 73 -1.53 -8.27 -11.05
N PHE A 74 -1.23 -7.14 -11.71
CA PHE A 74 -0.33 -7.07 -12.86
C PHE A 74 1.16 -7.07 -12.46
N VAL A 75 1.94 -7.89 -13.17
CA VAL A 75 3.41 -8.01 -13.07
C VAL A 75 4.02 -8.24 -14.48
N SER A 76 5.32 -8.06 -14.62
CA SER A 76 6.08 -8.40 -15.84
C SER A 76 7.28 -9.28 -15.52
N ASN A 77 7.98 -9.80 -16.52
CA ASN A 77 9.34 -10.32 -16.29
C ASN A 77 10.27 -9.19 -15.85
N LEU A 78 11.28 -9.51 -15.02
CA LEU A 78 12.28 -8.53 -14.58
C LEU A 78 13.03 -7.89 -15.77
N GLY A 79 13.09 -6.57 -15.79
CA GLY A 79 13.84 -5.78 -16.78
C GLY A 79 13.10 -5.50 -18.09
N VAL A 80 11.78 -5.77 -18.19
CA VAL A 80 10.98 -5.31 -19.33
C VAL A 80 10.90 -3.78 -19.30
N PRO A 81 11.26 -3.06 -20.39
CA PRO A 81 11.22 -1.60 -20.39
C PRO A 81 9.83 -1.03 -20.06
N PRO A 82 9.69 0.00 -19.21
CA PRO A 82 8.39 0.59 -18.88
C PRO A 82 7.55 1.07 -20.07
N ALA A 83 8.21 1.48 -21.17
CA ALA A 83 7.56 1.87 -22.41
C ALA A 83 6.93 0.67 -23.15
N ASP A 84 7.48 -0.53 -22.96
CA ASP A 84 6.95 -1.76 -23.56
C ASP A 84 5.75 -2.29 -22.76
N LEU A 85 5.55 -1.82 -21.52
CA LEU A 85 4.41 -2.14 -20.66
C LEU A 85 3.28 -1.09 -20.72
N SER A 86 3.48 0.02 -21.44
CA SER A 86 2.54 1.16 -21.49
C SER A 86 2.05 1.59 -20.10
N LEU A 87 2.97 1.82 -19.15
CA LEU A 87 2.61 2.19 -17.79
C LEU A 87 1.98 3.59 -17.73
N ALA A 88 0.95 3.75 -16.91
CA ALA A 88 0.29 5.05 -16.74
C ALA A 88 1.24 6.13 -16.17
N PRO A 89 1.08 7.41 -16.55
CA PRO A 89 1.85 8.51 -15.99
C PRO A 89 1.87 8.49 -14.45
N GLY A 90 3.07 8.62 -13.88
CA GLY A 90 3.28 8.55 -12.42
C GLY A 90 3.43 7.14 -11.85
N THR A 91 3.25 6.06 -12.62
CA THR A 91 3.45 4.68 -12.13
C THR A 91 4.90 4.44 -11.70
N LEU A 92 5.88 4.99 -12.43
CA LEU A 92 7.31 4.94 -12.08
C LEU A 92 7.70 5.77 -10.83
N LYS A 93 6.74 6.47 -10.20
CA LYS A 93 6.93 7.16 -8.90
C LYS A 93 6.42 6.32 -7.72
N LYS A 94 5.82 5.15 -7.98
CA LYS A 94 5.36 4.21 -6.96
C LYS A 94 6.52 3.29 -6.52
N PRO A 95 6.40 2.58 -5.38
CA PRO A 95 7.39 1.58 -5.00
C PRO A 95 7.61 0.52 -6.08
N HIS A 96 8.84 0.01 -6.14
CA HIS A 96 9.28 -0.97 -7.11
C HIS A 96 9.66 -2.28 -6.41
N TYR A 97 9.00 -3.36 -6.78
CA TYR A 97 9.19 -4.68 -6.19
C TYR A 97 9.62 -5.69 -7.25
N VAL A 98 10.55 -6.56 -6.84
CA VAL A 98 10.88 -7.79 -7.57
C VAL A 98 10.48 -8.95 -6.68
N TYR A 99 9.76 -9.90 -7.26
CA TYR A 99 9.28 -11.11 -6.61
C TYR A 99 9.89 -12.35 -7.26
N ARG A 100 10.04 -13.45 -6.54
CA ARG A 100 10.42 -14.75 -7.10
C ARG A 100 9.29 -15.76 -6.95
N VAL A 101 9.02 -16.50 -8.01
CA VAL A 101 8.05 -17.58 -8.04
C VAL A 101 8.58 -18.81 -7.30
N LEU A 102 7.86 -19.25 -6.25
CA LEU A 102 8.21 -20.40 -5.40
C LEU A 102 7.44 -21.68 -5.74
N LYS A 103 6.28 -21.54 -6.37
CA LYS A 103 5.37 -22.62 -6.81
C LYS A 103 4.86 -22.28 -8.21
N PRO A 104 4.48 -23.26 -9.07
CA PRO A 104 3.84 -22.97 -10.35
C PRO A 104 2.68 -21.97 -10.16
N LEU A 105 2.79 -20.80 -10.77
CA LEU A 105 1.92 -19.66 -10.48
C LEU A 105 0.96 -19.43 -11.66
N PRO A 106 -0.35 -19.72 -11.51
CA PRO A 106 -1.31 -19.51 -12.58
C PRO A 106 -1.47 -18.01 -12.88
N ALA A 107 -1.48 -17.66 -14.16
CA ALA A 107 -1.64 -16.29 -14.63
C ALA A 107 -2.25 -16.22 -16.04
N LEU A 108 -2.68 -15.03 -16.43
CA LEU A 108 -3.03 -14.70 -17.81
C LEU A 108 -1.85 -13.94 -18.45
N GLU A 109 -1.17 -14.56 -19.43
CA GLU A 109 -0.11 -13.93 -20.20
C GLU A 109 -0.67 -13.16 -21.41
N GLY A 110 -0.11 -11.98 -21.69
CA GLY A 110 -0.32 -11.34 -22.97
C GLY A 110 0.65 -10.20 -23.23
N LYS A 111 0.55 -9.62 -24.44
CA LYS A 111 1.28 -8.40 -24.80
C LYS A 111 0.55 -7.17 -24.27
N ALA A 112 1.28 -6.20 -23.72
CA ALA A 112 0.71 -4.91 -23.36
C ALA A 112 0.31 -4.12 -24.63
N ALA A 113 -0.85 -3.47 -24.60
CA ALA A 113 -1.35 -2.62 -25.68
C ALA A 113 -0.56 -1.30 -25.77
N PRO A 114 -0.40 -0.69 -26.96
CA PRO A 114 0.12 0.67 -27.09
C PRO A 114 -0.84 1.65 -26.41
N TRP A 115 -0.36 2.39 -25.40
CA TRP A 115 -1.18 3.34 -24.62
C TRP A 115 -0.30 4.37 -23.91
N PHE A 116 -0.87 5.48 -23.43
CA PHE A 116 -0.13 6.57 -22.75
C PHE A 116 1.08 7.11 -23.55
N ASP A 117 0.94 7.19 -24.88
CA ASP A 117 1.99 7.58 -25.83
C ASP A 117 3.23 6.64 -25.84
N HIS A 118 3.08 5.43 -25.31
CA HIS A 118 4.07 4.36 -25.31
C HIS A 118 3.72 3.24 -26.33
N PRO A 119 4.72 2.54 -26.89
CA PRO A 119 4.53 1.53 -27.93
C PRO A 119 3.89 0.22 -27.44
N GLY A 120 4.00 -0.12 -26.15
CA GLY A 120 3.58 -1.41 -25.63
C GLY A 120 4.40 -2.57 -26.22
N GLY A 121 3.81 -3.76 -26.30
CA GLY A 121 4.42 -4.95 -26.92
C GLY A 121 5.36 -5.77 -26.01
N GLY A 122 5.59 -5.33 -24.78
CA GLY A 122 6.19 -6.11 -23.70
C GLY A 122 5.26 -7.25 -23.24
N VAL A 123 5.82 -8.28 -22.60
CA VAL A 123 5.03 -9.35 -21.97
C VAL A 123 4.65 -8.92 -20.56
N GLN A 124 3.36 -9.01 -20.24
CA GLN A 124 2.82 -8.82 -18.91
C GLN A 124 1.95 -10.01 -18.51
N TYR A 125 1.79 -10.19 -17.21
CA TYR A 125 0.95 -11.20 -16.59
C TYR A 125 -0.08 -10.54 -15.69
N ASP A 126 -1.34 -10.93 -15.82
CA ASP A 126 -2.35 -10.72 -14.77
C ASP A 126 -2.41 -11.98 -13.91
N LEU A 127 -2.07 -11.86 -12.62
CA LEU A 127 -2.07 -12.98 -11.69
C LEU A 127 -3.48 -13.38 -11.20
N VAL A 128 -4.55 -12.75 -11.72
CA VAL A 128 -5.99 -12.97 -11.41
C VAL A 128 -6.39 -12.61 -9.97
N LYS A 129 -5.46 -12.69 -9.02
CA LYS A 129 -5.52 -12.25 -7.63
C LYS A 129 -4.35 -11.30 -7.35
N SER A 130 -4.42 -10.56 -6.24
CA SER A 130 -3.37 -9.62 -5.86
C SER A 130 -2.02 -10.32 -5.64
N VAL A 131 -0.92 -9.61 -5.89
CA VAL A 131 0.43 -10.08 -5.53
C VAL A 131 0.52 -10.37 -4.03
N GLU A 132 -0.12 -9.55 -3.21
CA GLU A 132 -0.32 -9.75 -1.77
C GLU A 132 -0.89 -11.14 -1.43
N HIS A 133 -1.97 -11.56 -2.07
CA HIS A 133 -2.53 -12.90 -1.86
C HIS A 133 -1.54 -14.01 -2.21
N TRP A 134 -0.81 -13.88 -3.31
CA TRP A 134 0.18 -14.88 -3.73
C TRP A 134 1.45 -14.90 -2.85
N LEU A 135 1.76 -13.80 -2.15
CA LEU A 135 2.75 -13.76 -1.09
C LEU A 135 2.26 -14.52 0.16
N THR A 136 1.04 -14.24 0.63
CA THR A 136 0.41 -14.91 1.78
C THR A 136 0.27 -16.42 1.57
N ASP A 137 -0.15 -16.86 0.39
CA ASP A 137 -0.26 -18.29 0.03
C ASP A 137 1.12 -18.93 -0.26
N GLY A 138 2.22 -18.18 -0.17
CA GLY A 138 3.59 -18.65 -0.36
C GLY A 138 3.90 -19.14 -1.78
N TYR A 139 3.28 -18.54 -2.80
CA TYR A 139 3.63 -18.71 -4.22
C TYR A 139 4.70 -17.72 -4.66
N LEU A 140 4.81 -16.58 -3.98
CA LEU A 140 5.81 -15.54 -4.21
C LEU A 140 6.63 -15.29 -2.94
N GLU A 141 7.89 -14.88 -3.11
CA GLU A 141 8.66 -14.13 -2.11
C GLU A 141 9.07 -12.77 -2.68
N VAL A 142 9.22 -11.74 -1.84
CA VAL A 142 9.89 -10.50 -2.26
C VAL A 142 11.41 -10.71 -2.30
N VAL A 143 12.06 -10.23 -3.35
CA VAL A 143 13.51 -10.30 -3.56
C VAL A 143 14.20 -8.99 -3.19
N THR A 144 13.59 -7.83 -3.48
CA THR A 144 14.18 -6.50 -3.20
C THR A 144 14.40 -6.26 -1.71
N LEU A 145 15.54 -5.65 -1.34
CA LEU A 145 15.84 -5.35 0.07
C LEU A 145 14.83 -4.37 0.67
N GLU A 146 14.44 -3.34 -0.08
CA GLU A 146 13.43 -2.36 0.35
C GLU A 146 12.08 -3.06 0.58
N GLY A 147 11.63 -3.89 -0.35
CA GLY A 147 10.38 -4.64 -0.19
C GLY A 147 10.44 -5.72 0.90
N LYS A 148 11.60 -6.37 1.14
CA LYS A 148 11.80 -7.28 2.27
C LYS A 148 11.74 -6.55 3.60
N LEU A 149 12.27 -5.33 3.68
CA LEU A 149 12.16 -4.48 4.85
C LEU A 149 10.71 -4.05 5.05
N GLU A 150 10.03 -3.52 4.02
CA GLU A 150 8.61 -3.17 4.09
C GLU A 150 7.74 -4.36 4.52
N GLN A 151 7.90 -5.54 3.92
CA GLN A 151 7.20 -6.75 4.36
C GLN A 151 7.55 -7.13 5.81
N SER A 152 8.81 -7.01 6.22
CA SER A 152 9.18 -7.27 7.61
C SER A 152 8.53 -6.26 8.56
N PHE A 153 8.43 -4.98 8.18
CA PHE A 153 7.72 -3.97 8.96
C PHE A 153 6.20 -4.23 8.98
N THR A 154 5.57 -4.56 7.85
CA THR A 154 4.15 -4.91 7.81
C THR A 154 3.86 -6.18 8.60
N THR A 155 4.65 -7.25 8.46
CA THR A 155 4.48 -8.48 9.26
C THR A 155 4.79 -8.24 10.74
N LEU A 156 5.71 -7.33 11.09
CA LEU A 156 5.89 -6.89 12.48
C LEU A 156 4.70 -6.07 12.98
N GLU A 157 4.14 -5.16 12.18
CA GLU A 157 2.94 -4.39 12.50
C GLU A 157 1.70 -5.30 12.59
N GLU A 158 1.58 -6.33 11.77
CA GLU A 158 0.52 -7.35 11.79
C GLU A 158 0.68 -8.32 12.96
N ALA A 159 1.90 -8.75 13.29
CA ALA A 159 2.16 -9.56 14.48
C ALA A 159 1.91 -8.75 15.76
N VAL A 160 2.35 -7.49 15.78
CA VAL A 160 2.04 -6.53 16.85
C VAL A 160 0.54 -6.22 16.88
N ALA A 161 -0.18 -6.15 15.76
CA ALA A 161 -1.64 -5.94 15.74
C ALA A 161 -2.46 -7.22 16.03
N ALA A 162 -1.86 -8.40 15.87
CA ALA A 162 -2.44 -9.67 16.33
C ALA A 162 -2.30 -9.84 17.85
N GLU A 163 -1.24 -9.30 18.45
CA GLU A 163 -1.06 -9.23 19.91
C GLU A 163 -1.72 -7.98 20.54
N ILE A 164 -1.84 -6.87 19.81
CA ILE A 164 -2.45 -5.60 20.25
C ILE A 164 -3.76 -5.34 19.49
N LEU A 165 -4.87 -5.67 20.16
CA LEU A 165 -6.25 -5.57 19.66
C LEU A 165 -6.54 -4.33 18.79
N SER A 166 -7.09 -4.58 17.60
CA SER A 166 -8.00 -3.68 16.90
C SER A 166 -9.30 -4.44 16.59
N LEU A 167 -10.41 -4.03 17.21
CA LEU A 167 -11.75 -4.57 16.95
C LEU A 167 -12.65 -3.45 16.44
N GLU A 168 -13.47 -3.77 15.44
CA GLU A 168 -14.19 -2.81 14.57
C GLU A 168 -15.06 -1.80 15.32
N GLY A 169 -15.01 -0.53 14.89
CA GLY A 169 -15.98 0.48 15.30
C GLY A 169 -15.55 1.93 15.02
N GLY A 170 -15.93 2.47 13.86
CA GLY A 170 -15.77 3.90 13.54
C GLY A 170 -15.58 4.23 12.06
N LEU A 171 -15.73 5.52 11.73
CA LEU A 171 -15.18 6.10 10.49
C LEU A 171 -13.63 5.97 10.49
N PRO A 172 -12.88 6.16 9.38
CA PRO A 172 -11.44 5.81 9.28
C PRO A 172 -10.46 6.52 10.24
N ASN A 173 -10.97 7.30 11.19
CA ASN A 173 -10.22 8.09 12.16
C ASN A 173 -10.60 7.73 13.63
N GLU A 174 -11.36 6.66 13.85
CA GLU A 174 -11.97 6.28 15.14
C GLU A 174 -11.61 4.84 15.51
N ALA A 175 -11.12 4.62 16.75
CA ALA A 175 -10.69 3.29 17.22
C ALA A 175 -10.72 3.14 18.75
N HIS A 176 -11.04 1.93 19.23
CA HIS A 176 -10.74 1.48 20.59
C HIS A 176 -9.32 0.90 20.63
N VAL A 177 -8.45 1.45 21.49
CA VAL A 177 -7.02 1.14 21.51
C VAL A 177 -6.61 0.51 22.84
N LEU A 178 -5.78 -0.53 22.74
CA LEU A 178 -4.95 -1.10 23.80
C LEU A 178 -3.49 -0.69 23.52
N GLU A 179 -2.75 -0.15 24.49
CA GLU A 179 -1.37 0.32 24.30
C GLU A 179 -0.52 0.00 25.53
N GLN A 180 0.58 -0.75 25.36
CA GLN A 180 1.58 -0.93 26.43
C GLN A 180 2.51 0.27 26.49
N LEU A 181 2.71 0.79 27.71
CA LEU A 181 3.57 1.93 27.99
C LEU A 181 5.01 1.48 28.30
N ALA A 182 5.97 2.40 28.15
CA ALA A 182 7.39 2.11 28.30
C ALA A 182 7.83 1.74 29.74
N ASP A 183 6.94 1.90 30.73
CA ASP A 183 7.14 1.44 32.12
C ASP A 183 6.58 0.03 32.38
N GLY A 184 6.05 -0.64 31.34
CA GLY A 184 5.47 -1.97 31.39
C GLY A 184 3.98 -2.00 31.72
N THR A 185 3.37 -0.87 32.10
CA THR A 185 1.92 -0.77 32.33
C THR A 185 1.15 -0.78 31.01
N TRP A 186 -0.15 -1.08 31.09
CA TRP A 186 -1.05 -1.11 29.93
C TRP A 186 -2.05 0.03 30.00
N SER A 187 -2.58 0.45 28.85
CA SER A 187 -3.60 1.49 28.79
C SER A 187 -4.70 1.19 27.78
N THR A 188 -5.94 1.61 28.09
CA THR A 188 -7.08 1.56 27.19
C THR A 188 -7.64 2.95 26.96
N TYR A 189 -8.01 3.26 25.72
CA TYR A 189 -8.69 4.53 25.37
C TYR A 189 -9.51 4.41 24.08
N TYR A 190 -10.37 5.38 23.85
CA TYR A 190 -10.94 5.64 22.53
C TYR A 190 -10.14 6.75 21.85
N SER A 191 -9.86 6.61 20.56
CA SER A 191 -9.16 7.60 19.73
C SER A 191 -10.13 8.10 18.67
N GLU A 192 -10.42 9.40 18.65
CA GLU A 192 -11.11 10.05 17.52
C GLU A 192 -10.21 11.16 16.96
N ARG A 193 -9.82 11.04 15.69
CA ARG A 193 -8.99 12.04 14.96
C ARG A 193 -7.72 12.43 15.74
N GLY A 194 -7.09 11.44 16.39
CA GLY A 194 -5.90 11.61 17.22
C GLY A 194 -6.15 12.17 18.63
N ARG A 195 -7.41 12.34 19.06
CA ARG A 195 -7.77 12.72 20.44
C ARG A 195 -8.05 11.47 21.26
N LYS A 196 -7.22 11.21 22.30
CA LYS A 196 -7.48 10.14 23.28
C LYS A 196 -8.59 10.57 24.26
N THR A 197 -9.62 9.74 24.44
CA THR A 197 -10.70 9.93 25.42
C THR A 197 -10.91 8.64 26.23
N GLY A 198 -11.42 8.78 27.46
CA GLY A 198 -11.66 7.63 28.35
C GLY A 198 -10.42 6.85 28.76
N LEU A 199 -9.23 7.46 28.74
CA LEU A 199 -7.96 6.81 29.08
C LEU A 199 -8.00 6.19 30.49
N GLN A 200 -7.67 4.90 30.57
CA GLN A 200 -7.36 4.19 31.82
C GLN A 200 -6.03 3.46 31.69
N THR A 201 -5.40 3.16 32.83
CA THR A 201 -4.13 2.43 32.93
C THR A 201 -4.24 1.25 33.89
N PHE A 202 -3.52 0.18 33.59
CA PHE A 202 -3.60 -1.13 34.24
C PHE A 202 -2.20 -1.69 34.49
N ALA A 203 -2.04 -2.52 35.52
CA ALA A 203 -0.74 -3.13 35.81
C ALA A 203 -0.44 -4.30 34.86
N THR A 204 -1.48 -4.93 34.30
CA THR A 204 -1.38 -6.11 33.45
C THR A 204 -2.20 -5.99 32.17
N GLU A 205 -1.84 -6.79 31.16
CA GLU A 205 -2.58 -6.88 29.89
C GLU A 205 -4.01 -7.43 30.11
N GLU A 206 -4.16 -8.41 31.01
CA GLU A 206 -5.43 -9.08 31.29
C GLU A 206 -6.48 -8.10 31.83
N GLU A 207 -6.12 -7.28 32.82
CA GLU A 207 -6.97 -6.20 33.36
C GLU A 207 -7.39 -5.21 32.27
N ALA A 208 -6.46 -4.84 31.38
CA ALA A 208 -6.71 -3.91 30.28
C ALA A 208 -7.62 -4.51 29.21
N ARG A 209 -7.45 -5.79 28.86
CA ARG A 209 -8.30 -6.50 27.91
C ARG A 209 -9.73 -6.66 28.44
N ASP A 210 -9.89 -6.96 29.72
CA ASP A 210 -11.22 -7.04 30.33
C ASP A 210 -11.91 -5.69 30.43
N ASP A 211 -11.16 -4.59 30.62
CA ASP A 211 -11.72 -3.25 30.50
C ASP A 211 -12.17 -2.91 29.07
N LEU A 212 -11.36 -3.27 28.08
CA LEU A 212 -11.69 -3.03 26.68
C LEU A 212 -12.93 -3.80 26.23
N LYS A 213 -13.06 -5.08 26.64
CA LYS A 213 -14.27 -5.90 26.42
C LYS A 213 -15.52 -5.23 27.00
N ARG A 214 -15.48 -4.81 28.28
CA ARG A 214 -16.63 -4.15 28.94
C ARG A 214 -17.10 -2.90 28.20
N ARG A 215 -16.17 -2.13 27.61
CA ARG A 215 -16.50 -0.93 26.83
C ARG A 215 -17.18 -1.26 25.51
N ILE A 216 -16.68 -2.27 24.79
CA ILE A 216 -17.25 -2.72 23.51
C ILE A 216 -18.64 -3.35 23.74
N GLU A 217 -18.79 -4.18 24.77
CA GLU A 217 -20.04 -4.87 25.08
C GLU A 217 -21.11 -3.94 25.68
N GLY A 218 -20.70 -2.92 26.45
CA GLY A 218 -21.59 -1.91 27.03
C GLY A 218 -22.08 -0.82 26.06
N TRP A 219 -21.68 -0.89 24.78
CA TRP A 219 -22.08 0.04 23.70
C TRP A 219 -23.08 -0.58 22.70
N ARG A 220 -23.77 -1.67 23.09
CA ARG A 220 -24.84 -2.34 22.33
C ARG A 220 -26.24 -2.06 22.87
#